data_AF-J9EHA5-F1
#
_entry.id   AF-J9EHA5-F1
#
_cell.length_a   1.000
_cell.length_b   1.000
_cell.length_c   1.000
_cell.angle_alpha   90.00
_cell.angle_beta   90.00
_cell.angle_gamma   90.00
#
_symmetry.space_group_name_H-M   'P 1'
#
loop_
_entity.id
_entity.type
_entity.pdbx_description
1 polymer ?
#
loop_
_entity_poly.entity_id
_entity_poly.type
_entity_poly.pdbx_seq_one_letter_code
_entity_poly.pdbx_strand_id
1 'polypeptide(L)'
;MTERDIAERASQMPVTRFLSSHHQGFLPAHCITQLLSTNSFSKYSVPIQDWIGAQITNCATPLHPVVTDLLNAYAASCFAATEFTSANRPLSEDFIL
;
A
#
# COMPACT_ATOMS: atom_id res chain seq x y z
N MET A 1 8.56 -15.57 12.23
CA MET A 1 7.48 -14.82 11.55
C MET A 1 7.39 -15.32 10.13
N THR A 2 6.19 -15.67 9.67
CA THR A 2 5.98 -16.05 8.26
C THR A 2 5.73 -14.79 7.41
N GLU A 3 5.89 -14.91 6.08
CA GLU A 3 5.58 -13.83 5.13
C GLU A 3 4.12 -13.36 5.25
N ARG A 4 3.19 -14.30 5.53
CA ARG A 4 1.79 -14.01 5.81
C ARG A 4 1.61 -13.14 7.05
N ASP A 5 2.26 -13.49 8.17
CA ASP A 5 2.16 -12.71 9.41
C ASP A 5 2.68 -11.27 9.23
N ILE A 6 3.68 -11.10 8.37
CA ILE A 6 4.23 -9.78 8.03
C ILE A 6 3.21 -8.97 7.24
N ALA A 7 2.59 -9.56 6.20
CA ALA A 7 1.57 -8.90 5.40
C ALA A 7 0.35 -8.50 6.25
N GLU A 8 -0.14 -9.39 7.12
CA GLU A 8 -1.24 -9.12 8.04
C GLU A 8 -0.90 -8.00 9.03
N ARG A 9 0.28 -8.01 9.63
CA ARG A 9 0.71 -6.91 10.52
C ARG A 9 0.82 -5.60 9.76
N ALA A 10 1.24 -5.65 8.50
CA ALA A 10 1.45 -4.47 7.70
C ALA A 10 0.12 -3.79 7.34
N SER A 11 -0.91 -4.56 6.99
CA SER A 11 -2.25 -4.01 6.71
C SER A 11 -2.92 -3.38 7.93
N GLN A 12 -2.53 -3.81 9.13
CA GLN A 12 -3.02 -3.26 10.41
C GLN A 12 -2.20 -2.06 10.93
N MET A 13 -1.12 -1.65 10.25
CA MET A 13 -0.33 -0.51 10.69
C MET A 13 -1.12 0.80 10.57
N PRO A 14 -0.95 1.76 11.49
CA PRO A 14 -1.55 3.08 11.32
C PRO A 14 -0.94 3.79 10.10
N VAL A 15 -1.77 4.54 9.38
CA VAL A 15 -1.32 5.43 8.32
C VAL A 15 -0.46 6.57 8.88
N THR A 16 0.51 7.03 8.10
CA THR A 16 1.29 8.23 8.43
C THR A 16 0.45 9.46 8.13
N ARG A 17 0.09 10.21 9.18
CA ARG A 17 -0.67 11.47 9.05
C ARG A 17 0.22 12.59 8.50
N PHE A 18 -0.36 13.43 7.65
CA PHE A 18 0.33 14.56 7.01
C PHE A 18 1.63 14.16 6.30
N LEU A 19 1.63 12.99 5.68
CA LEU A 19 2.81 12.43 5.04
C LEU A 19 3.29 13.39 3.94
N SER A 20 4.48 13.94 4.13
CA SER A 20 5.10 14.95 3.28
C SER A 20 6.59 14.72 3.17
N SER A 21 7.27 15.40 2.23
CA SER A 21 8.71 15.25 1.98
C SER A 21 9.61 15.58 3.19
N HIS A 22 9.07 16.16 4.26
CA HIS A 22 9.79 16.43 5.51
C HIS A 22 9.93 15.20 6.42
N HIS A 23 9.16 14.14 6.20
CA HIS A 23 9.27 12.93 7.00
C HIS A 23 10.57 12.20 6.67
N GLN A 24 11.28 11.74 7.70
CA GLN A 24 12.53 10.98 7.57
C GLN A 24 12.42 9.64 8.29
N GLY A 25 13.22 8.67 7.83
CA GLY A 25 13.26 7.33 8.40
C GLY A 25 12.34 6.34 7.68
N PHE A 26 12.19 5.16 8.29
CA PHE A 26 11.41 4.07 7.71
C PHE A 26 9.92 4.20 8.08
N LEU A 27 9.14 4.67 7.11
CA LEU A 27 7.69 4.83 7.23
C LEU A 27 6.96 3.52 6.89
N PRO A 28 5.75 3.30 7.44
CA PRO A 28 4.89 2.18 7.06
C PRO A 28 4.71 2.04 5.55
N ALA A 29 4.58 3.16 4.83
CA ALA A 29 4.48 3.19 3.37
C ALA A 29 5.63 2.45 2.67
N HIS A 30 6.87 2.55 3.15
CA HIS A 30 8.00 1.81 2.56
C HIS A 30 7.83 0.30 2.71
N CYS A 31 7.37 -0.16 3.87
CA CYS A 31 7.11 -1.57 4.12
C CYS A 31 5.99 -2.10 3.22
N ILE A 32 4.89 -1.36 3.10
CA ILE A 32 3.78 -1.72 2.21
C ILE A 32 4.23 -1.77 0.75
N THR A 33 5.00 -0.78 0.28
CA THR A 33 5.54 -0.79 -1.08
C THR A 33 6.38 -2.04 -1.34
N GLN A 34 7.26 -2.43 -0.40
CA GLN A 34 8.07 -3.65 -0.57
C GLN A 34 7.21 -4.92 -0.62
N LEU A 35 6.18 -5.03 0.23
CA LEU A 35 5.28 -6.18 0.25
C LEU A 35 4.39 -6.25 -1.01
N LEU A 36 4.03 -5.11 -1.59
CA LEU A 36 3.34 -5.04 -2.88
C LEU A 36 4.24 -5.51 -4.02
N SER A 37 5.51 -5.07 -4.04
CA SER A 37 6.49 -5.50 -5.05
C SER A 37 6.76 -7.00 -5.02
N THR A 38 6.67 -7.65 -3.86
CA THR A 38 6.80 -9.11 -3.74
C THR A 38 5.48 -9.86 -3.91
N ASN A 39 4.38 -9.16 -4.24
CA ASN A 39 3.02 -9.72 -4.35
C ASN A 39 2.53 -10.43 -3.07
N SER A 40 3.08 -10.07 -1.89
CA SER A 40 2.75 -10.73 -0.63
C SER A 40 1.26 -10.60 -0.28
N PHE A 41 0.68 -9.42 -0.51
CA PHE A 41 -0.75 -9.17 -0.27
C PHE A 41 -1.65 -10.04 -1.17
N SER A 42 -1.34 -10.13 -2.46
CA SER A 42 -2.09 -10.97 -3.40
C SER A 42 -1.93 -12.46 -3.10
N LYS A 43 -0.70 -12.91 -2.84
CA LYS A 43 -0.36 -14.31 -2.54
C LYS A 43 -1.09 -14.85 -1.31
N TYR A 44 -1.26 -14.03 -0.27
CA TYR A 44 -1.92 -14.42 0.97
C TYR A 44 -3.35 -13.88 1.10
N SER A 45 -3.89 -13.25 0.06
CA SER A 45 -5.23 -12.63 0.06
C SER A 45 -5.47 -11.68 1.24
N VAL A 46 -4.45 -10.89 1.57
CA VAL A 46 -4.53 -9.90 2.66
C VAL A 46 -5.07 -8.59 2.09
N PRO A 47 -6.19 -8.06 2.60
CA PRO A 47 -6.74 -6.80 2.12
C PRO A 47 -5.84 -5.63 2.51
N ILE A 48 -5.39 -4.84 1.53
CA ILE A 48 -4.57 -3.63 1.77
C ILE A 48 -5.18 -2.36 1.14
N GLN A 49 -6.26 -2.50 0.38
CA GLN A 49 -6.92 -1.40 -0.34
C GLN A 49 -7.35 -0.26 0.60
N ASP A 50 -8.03 -0.57 1.71
CA ASP A 50 -8.48 0.43 2.69
C ASP A 50 -7.31 1.23 3.27
N TRP A 51 -6.21 0.54 3.59
CA TRP A 51 -5.01 1.19 4.11
C TRP A 51 -4.42 2.15 3.09
N ILE A 52 -4.34 1.75 1.82
CA ILE A 52 -3.80 2.59 0.74
C ILE A 52 -4.68 3.82 0.52
N GLY A 53 -6.00 3.65 0.47
CA GLY A 53 -6.94 4.78 0.39
C GLY A 53 -6.79 5.75 1.56
N ALA A 54 -6.70 5.22 2.79
CA ALA A 54 -6.48 6.03 3.98
C ALA A 54 -5.10 6.72 3.98
N GLN A 55 -4.05 6.08 3.46
CA GLN A 55 -2.72 6.68 3.40
C GLN A 55 -2.66 7.83 2.37
N ILE A 56 -3.30 7.67 1.20
CA ILE A 56 -3.36 8.69 0.16
C ILE A 56 -4.08 9.95 0.68
N THR A 57 -5.22 9.77 1.36
CA THR A 57 -6.00 10.89 1.94
C THR A 57 -5.27 11.60 3.08
N ASN A 58 -4.28 10.96 3.70
CA ASN A 58 -3.47 11.53 4.78
C ASN A 58 -2.13 12.14 4.28
N CYS A 59 -1.92 12.25 2.97
CA CYS A 59 -0.74 12.92 2.42
C CYS A 59 -0.88 14.46 2.48
N ALA A 60 0.24 15.15 2.60
CA ALA A 60 0.32 16.60 2.60
C ALA A 60 1.40 17.09 1.61
N THR A 61 1.23 18.30 1.08
CA THR A 61 2.21 18.91 0.18
C THR A 61 3.39 19.51 0.96
N PRO A 62 4.65 19.36 0.49
CA PRO A 62 5.06 18.63 -0.72
C PRO A 62 5.00 17.11 -0.53
N LEU A 63 4.62 16.39 -1.59
CA LEU A 63 4.39 14.94 -1.53
C LEU A 63 5.70 14.18 -1.29
N HIS A 64 5.68 13.18 -0.41
CA HIS A 64 6.85 12.32 -0.16
C HIS A 64 7.05 11.34 -1.33
N PRO A 65 8.29 11.13 -1.86
CA PRO A 65 8.53 10.26 -3.02
C PRO A 65 8.04 8.82 -2.83
N VAL A 66 8.07 8.29 -1.59
CA VAL A 66 7.53 6.96 -1.27
C VAL A 66 6.07 6.77 -1.69
N VAL A 67 5.27 7.84 -1.70
CA VAL A 67 3.86 7.75 -2.08
C VAL A 67 3.74 7.43 -3.57
N THR A 68 4.62 7.99 -4.40
CA THR A 68 4.70 7.68 -5.83
C THR A 68 5.07 6.21 -6.04
N ASP A 69 6.07 5.70 -5.31
CA ASP A 69 6.46 4.29 -5.37
C ASP A 69 5.34 3.36 -4.89
N LEU A 70 4.66 3.72 -3.80
CA LEU A 70 3.52 2.99 -3.25
C LEU A 70 2.39 2.86 -4.27
N LEU A 71 1.98 3.97 -4.90
CA LEU A 71 0.93 4.00 -5.91
C LEU A 71 1.29 3.14 -7.12
N ASN A 72 2.54 3.23 -7.59
CA ASN A 72 3.01 2.45 -8.73
C ASN A 72 3.01 0.95 -8.42
N ALA A 73 3.53 0.55 -7.26
CA ALA A 73 3.52 -0.84 -6.81
C ALA A 73 2.10 -1.39 -6.62
N TYR A 74 1.18 -0.58 -6.07
CA TYR A 74 -0.21 -0.98 -5.89
C TYR A 74 -0.93 -1.16 -7.23
N ALA A 75 -0.77 -0.21 -8.15
CA ALA A 75 -1.33 -0.31 -9.49
C ALA A 75 -0.81 -1.57 -10.20
N ALA A 76 0.50 -1.80 -10.19
CA ALA A 76 1.10 -3.01 -10.74
C ALA A 76 0.53 -4.29 -10.11
N SER A 77 0.30 -4.30 -8.80
CA SER A 77 -0.26 -5.44 -8.07
C SER A 77 -1.74 -5.72 -8.41
N CYS A 78 -2.52 -4.69 -8.80
CA CYS A 78 -3.90 -4.86 -9.26
C CYS A 78 -3.98 -5.56 -10.63
N PHE A 79 -2.96 -5.38 -11.48
CA PHE A 79 -2.91 -5.96 -12.83
C PHE A 79 -1.96 -7.15 -12.96
N ALA A 80 -1.27 -7.51 -11.88
CA ALA A 80 -0.34 -8.63 -11.87
C ALA A 80 -1.11 -9.93 -12.19
N ALA A 81 -0.92 -10.43 -13.40
CA ALA A 81 -1.34 -11.75 -13.85
C ALA A 81 -0.43 -12.82 -13.22
N THR A 82 -0.46 -12.91 -11.90
CA THR A 82 0.11 -14.06 -11.20
C THR A 82 -0.96 -15.14 -11.09
N GLU A 83 -0.56 -16.38 -10.83
CA GLU A 83 -1.42 -17.58 -10.71
C GLU A 83 -2.48 -17.43 -9.60
N PHE A 84 -2.31 -16.40 -8.76
CA PHE A 84 -3.23 -15.97 -7.72
C PHE A 84 -4.16 -14.88 -8.28
N THR A 85 -5.46 -15.09 -8.12
CA THR A 85 -6.48 -14.05 -8.40
C THR A 85 -6.08 -12.74 -7.73
N SER A 86 -6.01 -11.64 -8.48
CA SER A 86 -5.62 -10.32 -7.97
C SER A 86 -6.50 -9.94 -6.77
N ALA A 87 -5.99 -10.13 -5.55
CA ALA A 87 -6.72 -9.80 -4.31
C ALA A 87 -6.88 -8.29 -4.17
N ASN A 88 -5.96 -7.53 -4.77
CA ASN A 88 -5.99 -6.07 -4.85
C ASN A 88 -6.92 -5.65 -5.98
N ARG A 89 -7.86 -4.75 -5.66
CA ARG A 89 -8.79 -4.17 -6.62
C ARG A 89 -8.45 -2.69 -6.86
N PRO A 90 -8.68 -2.16 -8.06
CA PRO A 90 -8.58 -0.73 -8.29
C PRO A 90 -9.47 0.02 -7.29
N LEU A 91 -8.99 1.18 -6.83
CA LEU A 91 -9.79 2.06 -5.99
C LEU A 91 -11.07 2.44 -6.73
N SER A 92 -12.22 2.35 -6.07
CA SER A 92 -13.52 2.67 -6.65
C SER A 92 -13.67 4.18 -6.87
N GLU A 93 -14.47 4.60 -7.84
CA GLU A 93 -14.74 6.01 -8.14
C GLU A 93 -15.37 6.77 -6.96
N ASP A 94 -16.03 6.05 -6.03
CA ASP A 94 -16.54 6.59 -4.77
C ASP A 94 -15.42 7.22 -3.91
N PHE A 95 -14.17 6.82 -4.09
CA PHE A 95 -13.01 7.42 -3.42
C PHE A 95 -12.78 8.91 -3.76
N ILE A 96 -13.30 9.37 -4.91
CA ILE A 96 -13.08 10.74 -5.41
C ILE A 96 -14.15 11.71 -4.89
N LEU A 97 -15.31 11.21 -4.47
CA LEU A 97 -16.49 11.97 -4.05
C LEU A 97 -16.50 12.25 -2.54
#